data_AF-A0A843FC77-F1
#
_entry.id   AF-A0A843FC77-F1
#
_cell.length_a   1.000
_cell.length_b   1.000
_cell.length_c   1.000
_cell.angle_alpha   90.00
_cell.angle_beta   90.00
_cell.angle_gamma   90.00
#
_symmetry.space_group_name_H-M   'P 1'
#
loop_
_entity.id
_entity.type
_entity.pdbx_description
1 polymer ?
#
loop_
_entity_poly.entity_id
_entity_poly.type
_entity_poly.pdbx_seq_one_letter_code
_entity_poly.pdbx_strand_id
1 'polypeptide(L)'
;VPCYIAYGNHDYERMWEKSIPLPENAHVFGGTPERFYYPPDSNDPQVEIIGVSYEERAVHRDLCAEIKGNPRLFTIGVVHCEVNGPPDSNYAPTKLNELMFRAVDYWALGHVHNNQVLSTEPYVVYPGNIQGRNPSESGPKGAYLVTVSDMKVLKLEFFETHEVLWQDIDVVIDSKMDLSDFIDEIDDRKEEDALLRIMVTGSGPLNNELRLNTYEIKDMIQTQTQCWCTGLIIDTKPDFDLSERAQVGDFISEIINQGMRISSLNASELIDMICNTHASSYIRDEFENMDVEELRQIAKDAMELVVERMVGGD
;
A
#
# COMPACT_ATOMS: atom_id res chain seq x y z
N VAL A 1 -20.79 23.45 -11.40
CA VAL A 1 -20.19 23.33 -10.05
C VAL A 1 -18.76 23.84 -10.16
N PRO A 2 -18.34 24.85 -9.40
CA PRO A 2 -16.96 25.35 -9.45
C PRO A 2 -15.96 24.30 -8.92
N CYS A 3 -14.77 24.25 -9.49
CA CYS A 3 -13.67 23.38 -9.09
C CYS A 3 -12.45 24.22 -8.73
N TYR A 4 -11.85 23.97 -7.57
CA TYR A 4 -10.67 24.70 -7.10
C TYR A 4 -9.49 23.74 -7.01
N ILE A 5 -8.36 24.08 -7.63
CA ILE A 5 -7.24 23.17 -7.86
C ILE A 5 -5.94 23.78 -7.36
N ALA A 6 -5.27 23.10 -6.44
CA ALA A 6 -3.89 23.37 -6.07
C ALA A 6 -2.97 22.34 -6.74
N TYR A 7 -2.00 22.79 -7.53
CA TYR A 7 -1.03 21.90 -8.17
C TYR A 7 0.01 21.40 -7.18
N GLY A 8 0.42 20.14 -7.37
CA GLY A 8 1.48 19.48 -6.61
C GLY A 8 2.77 19.30 -7.39
N ASN A 9 3.64 18.44 -6.88
CA ASN A 9 4.98 18.15 -7.40
C ASN A 9 4.99 17.55 -8.83
N HIS A 10 3.88 17.01 -9.30
CA HIS A 10 3.77 16.41 -10.64
C HIS A 10 3.26 17.39 -11.73
N ASP A 11 2.64 18.50 -11.35
CA ASP A 11 1.93 19.40 -12.28
C ASP A 11 2.54 20.80 -12.40
N TYR A 12 3.67 21.06 -11.75
CA TYR A 12 4.31 22.39 -11.70
C TYR A 12 4.66 22.98 -13.09
N GLU A 13 5.04 22.14 -14.05
CA GLU A 13 5.53 22.55 -15.37
C GLU A 13 4.43 22.77 -16.43
N ARG A 14 3.16 22.47 -16.10
CA ARG A 14 1.93 22.77 -16.91
C ARG A 14 1.96 22.39 -18.39
N MET A 15 2.90 21.54 -18.83
CA MET A 15 3.08 21.22 -20.25
C MET A 15 1.88 20.50 -20.87
N TRP A 16 1.04 19.84 -20.06
CA TRP A 16 -0.15 19.13 -20.50
C TRP A 16 -1.34 20.04 -20.80
N GLU A 17 -1.40 21.26 -20.24
CA GLU A 17 -2.57 22.16 -20.36
C GLU A 17 -2.88 22.52 -21.83
N LYS A 18 -1.85 22.55 -22.70
CA LYS A 18 -2.03 22.78 -24.14
C LYS A 18 -2.75 21.63 -24.84
N SER A 19 -2.61 20.41 -24.33
CA SER A 19 -3.20 19.21 -24.90
C SER A 19 -4.58 18.92 -24.29
N ILE A 20 -4.79 19.29 -23.03
CA ILE A 20 -6.03 19.08 -22.30
C ILE A 20 -6.37 20.38 -21.56
N PRO A 21 -7.10 21.31 -22.20
CA PRO A 21 -7.48 22.55 -21.53
C PRO A 21 -8.45 22.26 -20.39
N LEU A 22 -8.25 22.95 -19.27
CA LEU A 22 -9.20 22.90 -18.16
C LEU A 22 -10.54 23.57 -18.54
N PRO A 23 -11.67 23.08 -18.01
CA PRO A 23 -12.97 23.68 -18.27
C PRO A 23 -13.10 25.05 -17.56
N GLU A 24 -14.03 25.89 -18.03
CA GLU A 24 -14.20 27.28 -17.54
C GLU A 24 -14.52 27.39 -16.04
N ASN A 25 -15.06 26.32 -15.43
CA ASN A 25 -15.39 26.25 -14.01
C ASN A 25 -14.20 25.83 -13.12
N ALA A 26 -13.01 25.63 -13.70
CA ALA A 26 -11.80 25.31 -12.97
C ALA A 26 -11.03 26.59 -12.59
N HIS A 27 -10.71 26.70 -11.31
CA HIS A 27 -9.97 27.80 -10.72
C HIS A 27 -8.68 27.24 -10.11
N VAL A 28 -7.55 27.54 -10.74
CA VAL A 28 -6.23 27.06 -10.31
C VAL A 28 -5.56 28.12 -9.45
N PHE A 29 -5.07 27.74 -8.27
CA PHE A 29 -4.32 28.65 -7.39
C PHE A 29 -2.92 28.94 -7.94
N GLY A 30 -2.43 30.16 -7.77
CA GLY A 30 -1.04 30.54 -8.02
C GLY A 30 -0.03 30.04 -6.96
N GLY A 31 1.23 30.46 -7.08
CA GLY A 31 2.31 30.14 -6.12
C GLY A 31 2.30 30.92 -4.80
N THR A 32 1.37 31.85 -4.67
CA THR A 32 1.07 32.59 -3.43
C THR A 32 -0.38 32.38 -3.05
N PRO A 33 -0.76 32.48 -1.76
CA PRO A 33 -2.13 32.24 -1.32
C PRO A 33 -3.16 33.11 -2.04
N GLU A 34 -4.06 32.44 -2.75
CA GLU A 34 -5.18 33.04 -3.47
C GLU A 34 -6.50 32.63 -2.83
N ARG A 35 -7.54 33.47 -2.97
CA ARG A 35 -8.82 33.31 -2.28
C ARG A 35 -9.98 33.35 -3.26
N PHE A 36 -10.90 32.42 -3.06
CA PHE A 36 -12.22 32.43 -3.67
C PHE A 36 -13.30 32.44 -2.60
N TYR A 37 -14.49 32.90 -2.97
CA TYR A 37 -15.64 32.97 -2.07
C TYR A 37 -16.83 32.25 -2.67
N TYR A 38 -17.63 31.63 -1.81
CA TYR A 38 -18.85 30.94 -2.21
C TYR A 38 -20.06 31.36 -1.35
N PRO A 39 -21.23 31.63 -1.97
CA PRO A 39 -21.46 31.73 -3.42
C PRO A 39 -20.61 32.84 -4.08
N PRO A 40 -20.18 32.67 -5.34
CA PRO A 40 -19.39 33.67 -6.04
C PRO A 40 -20.19 34.97 -6.19
N ASP A 41 -19.48 36.11 -6.20
CA ASP A 41 -20.04 37.47 -6.34
C ASP A 41 -21.07 37.88 -5.27
N SER A 42 -21.18 37.14 -4.16
CA SER A 42 -22.02 37.53 -3.02
C SER A 42 -21.37 38.63 -2.19
N ASN A 43 -22.18 39.60 -1.74
CA ASN A 43 -21.76 40.60 -0.73
C ASN A 43 -21.69 40.00 0.69
N ASP A 44 -22.23 38.79 0.88
CA ASP A 44 -22.23 38.04 2.14
C ASP A 44 -21.90 36.56 1.84
N PRO A 45 -20.65 36.25 1.46
CA PRO A 45 -20.25 34.87 1.21
C PRO A 45 -20.29 34.07 2.51
N GLN A 46 -20.52 32.77 2.41
CA GLN A 46 -20.56 31.87 3.57
C GLN A 46 -19.29 31.05 3.71
N VAL A 47 -18.58 30.83 2.59
CA VAL A 47 -17.38 30.00 2.51
C VAL A 47 -16.25 30.80 1.87
N GLU A 48 -15.07 30.69 2.47
CA GLU A 48 -13.80 31.14 1.89
C GLU A 48 -12.99 29.91 1.50
N ILE A 49 -12.40 29.91 0.31
CA ILE A 49 -11.53 28.84 -0.16
C ILE A 49 -10.17 29.47 -0.46
N ILE A 50 -9.16 29.07 0.30
CA ILE A 50 -7.80 29.58 0.17
C ILE A 50 -6.90 28.44 -0.27
N GLY A 51 -6.07 28.65 -1.28
CA GLY A 51 -5.13 27.64 -1.73
C GLY A 51 -3.84 28.23 -2.28
N VAL A 52 -2.87 27.35 -2.45
CA VAL A 52 -1.54 27.67 -2.98
C VAL A 52 -0.98 26.44 -3.71
N SER A 53 -0.45 26.68 -4.90
CA SER A 53 0.11 25.65 -5.77
C SER A 53 1.64 25.60 -5.69
N TYR A 54 2.21 24.46 -6.10
CA TYR A 54 3.63 24.35 -6.39
C TYR A 54 3.98 25.13 -7.65
N GLU A 55 5.06 25.92 -7.58
CA GLU A 55 5.70 26.55 -8.76
C GLU A 55 6.92 25.76 -9.25
N GLU A 56 7.44 24.88 -8.40
CA GLU A 56 8.62 24.06 -8.66
C GLU A 56 8.32 22.62 -8.24
N ARG A 57 9.08 21.67 -8.81
CA ARG A 57 8.93 20.25 -8.47
C ARG A 57 9.17 19.94 -7.00
N ALA A 58 10.10 20.67 -6.39
CA ALA A 58 10.55 20.48 -5.02
C ALA A 58 10.31 21.77 -4.24
N VAL A 59 9.50 21.70 -3.19
CA VAL A 59 9.16 22.85 -2.34
C VAL A 59 9.57 22.52 -0.91
N HIS A 60 10.53 23.28 -0.38
CA HIS A 60 11.03 23.08 0.99
C HIS A 60 10.37 24.00 2.02
N ARG A 61 9.61 25.01 1.58
CA ARG A 61 8.88 25.92 2.46
C ARG A 61 7.53 25.32 2.86
N ASP A 62 7.07 25.68 4.06
CA ASP A 62 5.72 25.35 4.52
C ASP A 62 4.71 26.28 3.84
N LEU A 63 3.99 25.75 2.85
CA LEU A 63 2.94 26.49 2.14
C LEU A 63 1.70 26.76 3.00
N CYS A 64 1.39 25.86 3.93
CA CYS A 64 0.28 26.05 4.87
C CYS A 64 0.55 27.23 5.82
N ALA A 65 1.84 27.54 6.07
CA ALA A 65 2.24 28.65 6.91
C ALA A 65 1.80 30.02 6.39
N GLU A 66 1.46 30.15 5.10
CA GLU A 66 1.03 31.40 4.47
C GLU A 66 -0.50 31.55 4.45
N ILE A 67 -1.23 30.48 4.81
CA ILE A 67 -2.69 30.45 4.85
C ILE A 67 -3.18 30.82 6.25
N LYS A 68 -4.15 31.74 6.28
CA LYS A 68 -4.91 32.15 7.45
C LYS A 68 -6.33 32.47 7.01
N GLY A 69 -7.29 31.79 7.61
CA GLY A 69 -8.70 31.94 7.29
C GLY A 69 -9.39 33.07 8.03
N ASN A 70 -10.67 33.23 7.71
CA ASN A 70 -11.54 34.26 8.25
C ASN A 70 -12.46 33.67 9.33
N PRO A 71 -12.36 34.07 10.61
CA PRO A 71 -13.21 33.55 11.69
C PRO A 71 -14.72 33.78 11.55
N ARG A 72 -15.17 34.50 10.51
CA ARG A 72 -16.58 34.77 10.21
C ARG A 72 -17.13 33.93 9.07
N LEU A 73 -16.28 33.16 8.39
CA LEU A 73 -16.62 32.32 7.26
C LEU A 73 -16.20 30.89 7.58
N PHE A 74 -16.79 29.91 6.89
CA PHE A 74 -16.22 28.58 6.86
C PHE A 74 -15.03 28.58 5.89
N THR A 75 -13.80 28.39 6.38
CA THR A 75 -12.61 28.45 5.54
C THR A 75 -12.11 27.05 5.18
N ILE A 76 -11.96 26.80 3.87
CA ILE A 76 -11.32 25.61 3.29
C ILE A 76 -9.90 25.97 2.84
N GLY A 77 -8.89 25.31 3.40
CA GLY A 77 -7.50 25.39 2.96
C GLY A 77 -7.19 24.28 1.95
N VAL A 78 -6.75 24.61 0.74
CA VAL A 78 -6.44 23.65 -0.34
C VAL A 78 -4.94 23.65 -0.62
N VAL A 79 -4.24 22.60 -0.23
CA VAL A 79 -2.76 22.53 -0.32
C VAL A 79 -2.29 21.13 -0.66
N HIS A 80 -1.34 21.01 -1.58
CA HIS A 80 -0.60 19.77 -1.78
C HIS A 80 0.64 19.80 -0.88
N CYS A 81 0.75 18.97 0.16
CA CYS A 81 1.86 19.02 1.11
C CYS A 81 2.05 17.71 1.87
N GLU A 82 3.20 17.56 2.52
CA GLU A 82 3.50 16.45 3.42
C GLU A 82 3.43 16.90 4.89
N VAL A 83 2.44 16.41 5.63
CA VAL A 83 2.30 16.64 7.07
C VAL A 83 3.15 15.64 7.85
N ASN A 84 3.98 16.13 8.77
CA ASN A 84 4.87 15.34 9.61
C ASN A 84 5.85 14.45 8.81
N GLY A 85 6.25 14.91 7.62
CA GLY A 85 7.29 14.28 6.82
C GLY A 85 8.69 14.33 7.46
N PRO A 86 9.69 13.68 6.85
CA PRO A 86 11.07 13.72 7.33
C PRO A 86 11.64 15.16 7.30
N PRO A 87 12.67 15.47 8.11
CA PRO A 87 13.23 16.82 8.21
C PRO A 87 13.68 17.45 6.89
N ASP A 88 14.16 16.62 5.95
CA ASP A 88 14.68 17.05 4.65
C ASP A 88 13.64 16.91 3.52
N SER A 89 12.36 16.76 3.86
CA SER A 89 11.29 16.67 2.88
C SER A 89 11.26 17.89 1.95
N ASN A 90 11.00 17.62 0.67
CA ASN A 90 10.86 18.61 -0.38
C ASN A 90 9.44 18.65 -0.94
N TYR A 91 8.46 18.16 -0.17
CA TYR A 91 7.06 18.11 -0.53
C TYR A 91 6.23 19.10 0.31
N ALA A 92 6.65 20.37 0.32
CA ALA A 92 6.05 21.46 1.09
C ALA A 92 5.79 21.04 2.54
N PRO A 93 6.84 20.64 3.29
CA PRO A 93 6.66 20.02 4.59
C PRO A 93 5.93 20.96 5.55
N THR A 94 4.97 20.41 6.29
CA THR A 94 4.30 21.10 7.39
C THR A 94 4.17 20.16 8.59
N LYS A 95 3.77 20.71 9.73
CA LYS A 95 3.48 19.90 10.93
C LYS A 95 2.02 20.05 11.31
N LEU A 96 1.44 18.97 11.82
CA LEU A 96 0.01 18.95 12.15
C LEU A 96 -0.37 20.08 13.14
N ASN A 97 0.49 20.38 14.11
CA ASN A 97 0.26 21.45 15.09
C ASN A 97 0.19 22.84 14.46
N GLU A 98 0.88 23.08 13.34
CA GLU A 98 0.88 24.37 12.64
C GLU A 98 -0.46 24.64 11.94
N LEU A 99 -1.23 23.59 11.64
CA LEU A 99 -2.53 23.67 10.97
C LEU A 99 -3.69 24.00 11.93
N MET A 100 -3.53 23.75 13.23
CA MET A 100 -4.62 23.83 14.22
C MET A 100 -5.09 25.26 14.51
N PHE A 101 -4.21 26.25 14.40
CA PHE A 101 -4.47 27.63 14.88
C PHE A 101 -4.48 28.67 13.76
N ARG A 102 -5.11 28.33 12.63
CA ARG A 102 -5.12 29.15 11.40
C ARG A 102 -6.46 29.77 11.05
N ALA A 103 -7.50 29.55 11.86
CA ALA A 103 -8.89 29.87 11.50
C ALA A 103 -9.30 29.24 10.17
N VAL A 104 -8.79 28.03 9.90
CA VAL A 104 -9.18 27.18 8.78
C VAL A 104 -9.97 26.02 9.37
N ASP A 105 -11.17 25.78 8.87
CA ASP A 105 -12.08 24.76 9.41
C ASP A 105 -11.85 23.39 8.76
N TYR A 106 -11.42 23.39 7.49
CA TYR A 106 -11.17 22.18 6.71
C TYR A 106 -9.93 22.34 5.83
N TRP A 107 -8.90 21.55 6.10
CA TRP A 107 -7.73 21.39 5.24
C TRP A 107 -7.96 20.24 4.26
N ALA A 108 -8.22 20.60 3.00
CA ALA A 108 -8.26 19.69 1.86
C ALA A 108 -6.83 19.49 1.34
N LEU A 109 -6.16 18.46 1.85
CA LEU A 109 -4.77 18.18 1.51
C LEU A 109 -4.66 17.23 0.31
N GLY A 110 -3.54 17.30 -0.40
CA GLY A 110 -3.09 16.32 -1.38
C GLY A 110 -1.61 15.98 -1.17
N HIS A 111 -1.11 14.90 -1.81
CA HIS A 111 0.26 14.36 -1.80
C HIS A 111 0.29 12.90 -1.34
N VAL A 112 -0.29 12.63 -0.17
CA VAL A 112 -0.37 11.26 0.38
C VAL A 112 -1.44 10.47 -0.36
N HIS A 113 -1.07 9.30 -0.90
CA HIS A 113 -1.98 8.45 -1.70
C HIS A 113 -2.91 7.58 -0.84
N ASN A 114 -2.61 7.39 0.43
CA ASN A 114 -3.52 6.75 1.37
C ASN A 114 -4.50 7.77 1.93
N ASN A 115 -5.79 7.41 1.92
CA ASN A 115 -6.80 8.24 2.54
C ASN A 115 -6.59 8.26 4.06
N GLN A 116 -6.69 9.44 4.68
CA GLN A 116 -6.51 9.59 6.12
C GLN A 116 -7.09 10.91 6.63
N VAL A 117 -7.67 10.87 7.83
CA VAL A 117 -8.13 12.04 8.59
C VAL A 117 -7.17 12.23 9.76
N LEU A 118 -6.32 13.26 9.69
CA LEU A 118 -5.30 13.54 10.70
C LEU A 118 -5.84 14.31 11.91
N SER A 119 -6.92 15.07 11.72
CA SER A 119 -7.64 15.79 12.76
C SER A 119 -9.08 16.03 12.32
N THR A 120 -9.98 16.20 13.28
CA THR A 120 -11.37 16.62 13.06
C THR A 120 -11.67 18.02 13.61
N GLU A 121 -10.73 18.63 14.34
CA GLU A 121 -10.87 19.98 14.90
C GLU A 121 -9.53 20.76 14.81
N PRO A 122 -9.29 21.51 13.72
CA PRO A 122 -10.05 21.52 12.47
C PRO A 122 -9.88 20.20 11.69
N TYR A 123 -10.71 20.00 10.67
CA TYR A 123 -10.53 18.85 9.78
C TYR A 123 -9.21 18.97 9.01
N VAL A 124 -8.40 17.92 9.03
CA VAL A 124 -7.16 17.81 8.23
C VAL A 124 -7.20 16.49 7.48
N VAL A 125 -7.45 16.55 6.18
CA VAL A 125 -7.86 15.37 5.41
C VAL A 125 -7.01 15.21 4.17
N TYR A 126 -6.41 14.02 4.03
CA TYR A 126 -5.91 13.52 2.75
C TYR A 126 -6.96 12.56 2.17
N PRO A 127 -7.51 12.84 0.98
CA PRO A 127 -8.44 11.93 0.31
C PRO A 127 -7.76 10.68 -0.25
N GLY A 128 -6.42 10.69 -0.36
CA GLY A 128 -5.68 9.66 -1.05
C GLY A 128 -5.69 9.86 -2.57
N ASN A 129 -5.39 8.79 -3.30
CA ASN A 129 -5.62 8.73 -4.74
C ASN A 129 -6.98 8.09 -5.07
N ILE A 130 -7.41 8.21 -6.33
CA ILE A 130 -8.71 7.70 -6.81
C ILE A 130 -8.66 6.25 -7.30
N GLN A 131 -7.45 5.75 -7.59
CA GLN A 131 -7.18 4.40 -8.07
C GLN A 131 -5.75 4.03 -7.67
N GLY A 132 -5.61 2.88 -7.00
CA GLY A 132 -4.31 2.34 -6.61
C GLY A 132 -3.53 1.86 -7.83
N ARG A 133 -2.28 2.29 -7.93
CA ARG A 133 -1.40 2.04 -9.10
C ARG A 133 -0.50 0.83 -8.91
N ASN A 134 -0.30 0.39 -7.68
CA ASN A 134 0.59 -0.71 -7.33
C ASN A 134 0.15 -1.37 -6.01
N PRO A 135 0.70 -2.55 -5.66
CA PRO A 135 0.28 -3.30 -4.46
C PRO A 135 0.49 -2.59 -3.12
N SER A 136 1.37 -1.58 -3.04
CA SER A 136 1.54 -0.80 -1.79
C SER A 136 0.42 0.22 -1.56
N GLU A 137 -0.39 0.47 -2.59
CA GLU A 137 -1.57 1.33 -2.54
C GLU A 137 -2.84 0.48 -2.39
N SER A 138 -2.85 -0.45 -1.43
CA SER A 138 -4.01 -1.30 -1.13
C SER A 138 -5.13 -0.55 -0.40
N GLY A 139 -6.32 -1.15 -0.39
CA GLY A 139 -7.51 -0.62 0.27
C GLY A 139 -8.26 0.46 -0.51
N PRO A 140 -9.45 0.85 -0.02
CA PRO A 140 -10.39 1.69 -0.78
C PRO A 140 -9.80 3.03 -1.22
N LYS A 141 -9.98 3.36 -2.51
CA LYS A 141 -9.52 4.61 -3.14
C LYS A 141 -10.69 5.46 -3.62
N GLY A 142 -10.56 6.77 -3.53
CA GLY A 142 -11.73 7.64 -3.55
C GLY A 142 -11.47 9.12 -3.31
N ALA A 143 -12.55 9.78 -2.89
CA ALA A 143 -12.59 11.16 -2.46
C ALA A 143 -13.42 11.28 -1.18
N TYR A 144 -13.45 12.46 -0.55
CA TYR A 144 -14.37 12.74 0.55
C TYR A 144 -15.52 13.63 0.09
N LEU A 145 -16.75 13.22 0.38
CA LEU A 145 -17.93 14.06 0.33
C LEU A 145 -18.12 14.74 1.69
N VAL A 146 -17.99 16.06 1.71
CA VAL A 146 -18.09 16.87 2.92
C VAL A 146 -19.38 17.66 2.90
N THR A 147 -20.23 17.45 3.92
CA THR A 147 -21.45 18.25 4.11
C THR A 147 -21.21 19.31 5.17
N VAL A 148 -21.41 20.58 4.83
CA VAL A 148 -21.20 21.73 5.72
C VAL A 148 -22.51 22.49 5.94
N SER A 149 -22.81 22.83 7.20
CA SER A 149 -23.91 23.72 7.59
C SER A 149 -23.50 24.54 8.81
N ASP A 150 -23.98 25.77 8.91
CA ASP A 150 -23.75 26.64 10.08
C ASP A 150 -22.27 26.74 10.49
N MET A 151 -21.39 26.87 9.50
CA MET A 151 -19.91 26.90 9.65
C MET A 151 -19.32 25.65 10.33
N LYS A 152 -19.96 24.49 10.18
CA LYS A 152 -19.47 23.21 10.73
C LYS A 152 -19.61 22.10 9.71
N VAL A 153 -18.67 21.16 9.74
CA VAL A 153 -18.80 19.88 9.04
C VAL A 153 -19.85 19.04 9.77
N LEU A 154 -20.94 18.72 9.08
CA LEU A 154 -21.99 17.83 9.57
C LEU A 154 -21.67 16.36 9.26
N LYS A 155 -21.05 16.11 8.10
CA LYS A 155 -20.69 14.78 7.64
C LYS A 155 -19.40 14.82 6.83
N LEU A 156 -18.59 13.78 7.03
CA LEU A 156 -17.41 13.47 6.25
C LEU A 156 -17.55 12.02 5.79
N GLU A 157 -17.88 11.81 4.51
CA GLU A 157 -18.18 10.49 3.95
C GLU A 157 -17.14 10.15 2.91
N PHE A 158 -16.49 8.98 3.02
CA PHE A 158 -15.60 8.50 1.97
C PHE A 158 -16.44 8.01 0.80
N PHE A 159 -16.12 8.50 -0.40
CA PHE A 159 -16.76 8.16 -1.65
C PHE A 159 -15.76 7.40 -2.51
N GLU A 160 -15.97 6.09 -2.62
CA GLU A 160 -15.12 5.21 -3.39
C GLU A 160 -15.25 5.46 -4.89
N THR A 161 -14.11 5.50 -5.59
CA THR A 161 -14.04 5.79 -7.03
C THR A 161 -13.21 4.79 -7.83
N HIS A 162 -12.60 3.81 -7.16
CA HIS A 162 -11.77 2.81 -7.83
C HIS A 162 -12.64 1.84 -8.63
N GLU A 163 -12.17 1.46 -9.82
CA GLU A 163 -12.77 0.34 -10.56
C GLU A 163 -12.18 -0.99 -10.14
N VAL A 164 -10.92 -0.98 -9.67
CA VAL A 164 -10.19 -2.19 -9.30
C VAL A 164 -9.47 -1.96 -7.98
N LEU A 165 -9.59 -2.92 -7.05
CA LEU A 165 -9.02 -2.79 -5.70
C LEU A 165 -7.77 -3.65 -5.52
N TRP A 166 -6.65 -3.07 -5.12
CA TRP A 166 -5.55 -3.85 -4.55
C TRP A 166 -5.94 -4.30 -3.14
N GLN A 167 -6.06 -5.62 -2.94
CA GLN A 167 -6.49 -6.19 -1.67
C GLN A 167 -5.47 -7.21 -1.18
N ASP A 168 -5.00 -7.00 0.04
CA ASP A 168 -4.17 -7.96 0.76
C ASP A 168 -5.06 -8.85 1.64
N ILE A 169 -4.89 -10.16 1.53
CA ILE A 169 -5.61 -11.16 2.33
C ILE A 169 -4.58 -12.03 3.05
N ASP A 170 -4.47 -11.86 4.37
CA ASP A 170 -3.63 -12.70 5.22
C ASP A 170 -4.43 -13.94 5.66
N VAL A 171 -3.97 -15.14 5.34
CA VAL A 171 -4.57 -16.41 5.72
C VAL A 171 -3.60 -17.20 6.61
N VAL A 172 -4.10 -17.75 7.71
CA VAL A 172 -3.29 -18.57 8.62
C VAL A 172 -3.74 -20.02 8.50
N ILE A 173 -2.89 -20.88 7.95
CA ILE A 173 -3.16 -22.32 7.87
C ILE A 173 -2.87 -23.01 9.20
N ASP A 174 -3.63 -24.06 9.49
CA ASP A 174 -3.40 -24.95 10.61
C ASP A 174 -3.53 -26.44 10.19
N SER A 175 -3.36 -27.35 11.15
CA SER A 175 -3.45 -28.81 10.94
C SER A 175 -4.79 -29.34 10.39
N LYS A 176 -5.85 -28.52 10.40
CA LYS A 176 -7.22 -28.94 10.03
C LYS A 176 -7.70 -28.33 8.73
N MET A 177 -7.07 -27.25 8.29
CA MET A 177 -7.44 -26.56 7.05
C MET A 177 -7.04 -27.40 5.84
N ASP A 178 -7.98 -27.64 4.94
CA ASP A 178 -7.71 -28.22 3.62
C ASP A 178 -7.76 -27.16 2.51
N LEU A 179 -7.48 -27.57 1.26
CA LEU A 179 -7.39 -26.63 0.14
C LEU A 179 -8.74 -25.97 -0.16
N SER A 180 -9.86 -26.67 0.09
CA SER A 180 -11.19 -26.09 -0.08
C SER A 180 -11.42 -25.01 0.97
N ASP A 181 -11.14 -25.32 2.25
CA ASP A 181 -11.27 -24.35 3.34
C ASP A 181 -10.42 -23.09 3.09
N PHE A 182 -9.20 -23.28 2.60
CA PHE A 182 -8.28 -22.18 2.28
C PHE A 182 -8.82 -21.25 1.19
N ILE A 183 -9.37 -21.81 0.11
CA ILE A 183 -9.91 -21.02 -1.00
C ILE A 183 -11.24 -20.36 -0.59
N ASP A 184 -12.08 -21.08 0.17
CA ASP A 184 -13.34 -20.55 0.70
C ASP A 184 -13.08 -19.35 1.64
N GLU A 185 -12.04 -19.41 2.48
CA GLU A 185 -11.65 -18.26 3.33
C GLU A 185 -11.27 -17.02 2.50
N ILE A 186 -10.58 -17.22 1.37
CA ILE A 186 -10.23 -16.12 0.47
C ILE A 186 -11.49 -15.57 -0.22
N ASP A 187 -12.38 -16.45 -0.68
CA ASP A 187 -13.61 -16.07 -1.36
C ASP A 187 -14.58 -15.31 -0.45
N ASP A 188 -14.67 -15.70 0.82
CA ASP A 188 -15.49 -15.01 1.82
C ASP A 188 -14.98 -13.59 2.14
N ARG A 189 -13.69 -13.33 1.90
CA ARG A 189 -13.01 -12.08 2.29
C ARG A 189 -12.71 -11.16 1.11
N LYS A 190 -12.80 -11.65 -0.12
CA LYS A 190 -12.50 -10.85 -1.32
C LYS A 190 -13.55 -9.77 -1.53
N GLU A 191 -13.07 -8.59 -1.88
CA GLU A 191 -13.89 -7.55 -2.48
C GLU A 191 -14.11 -7.86 -3.96
N GLU A 192 -15.22 -7.39 -4.52
CA GLU A 192 -15.48 -7.52 -5.95
C GLU A 192 -14.44 -6.73 -6.78
N ASP A 193 -14.16 -7.23 -7.99
CA ASP A 193 -13.20 -6.60 -8.92
C ASP A 193 -11.80 -6.32 -8.33
N ALA A 194 -11.33 -7.19 -7.42
CA ALA A 194 -10.05 -7.04 -6.74
C ALA A 194 -8.85 -7.69 -7.46
N LEU A 195 -7.67 -7.10 -7.23
CA LEU A 195 -6.34 -7.66 -7.44
C LEU A 195 -5.86 -8.20 -6.09
N LEU A 196 -6.02 -9.51 -5.91
CA LEU A 196 -5.71 -10.19 -4.67
C LEU A 196 -4.22 -10.46 -4.55
N ARG A 197 -3.66 -10.15 -3.37
CA ARG A 197 -2.37 -10.64 -2.92
C ARG A 197 -2.57 -11.37 -1.61
N ILE A 198 -2.30 -12.66 -1.63
CA ILE A 198 -2.55 -13.53 -0.49
C ILE A 198 -1.24 -13.78 0.22
N MET A 199 -1.20 -13.51 1.52
CA MET A 199 -0.08 -13.88 2.39
C MET A 199 -0.52 -15.06 3.24
N VAL A 200 0.13 -16.20 3.07
CA VAL A 200 -0.18 -17.42 3.81
C VAL A 200 0.89 -17.63 4.87
N THR A 201 0.45 -17.77 6.12
CA THR A 201 1.33 -18.07 7.25
C THR A 201 0.81 -19.27 8.03
N GLY A 202 1.59 -19.76 8.99
CA GLY A 202 1.17 -20.87 9.87
C GLY A 202 1.84 -22.19 9.53
N SER A 203 1.23 -23.29 9.98
CA SER A 203 1.78 -24.63 9.83
C SER A 203 0.68 -25.66 9.71
N GLY A 204 0.79 -26.57 8.75
CA GLY A 204 -0.25 -27.56 8.50
C GLY A 204 0.05 -28.40 7.26
N PRO A 205 -0.78 -29.41 6.97
CA PRO A 205 -0.60 -30.30 5.82
C PRO A 205 -0.63 -29.56 4.48
N LEU A 206 -1.23 -28.37 4.43
CA LEU A 206 -1.25 -27.53 3.22
C LEU A 206 0.10 -26.92 2.84
N ASN A 207 1.10 -26.89 3.73
CA ASN A 207 2.40 -26.29 3.41
C ASN A 207 3.00 -26.84 2.11
N ASN A 208 3.03 -28.17 1.97
CA ASN A 208 3.50 -28.83 0.77
C ASN A 208 2.67 -28.50 -0.47
N GLU A 209 1.34 -28.59 -0.35
CA GLU A 209 0.45 -28.39 -1.49
C GLU A 209 0.55 -26.96 -2.03
N LEU A 210 0.58 -25.96 -1.14
CA LEU A 210 0.77 -24.55 -1.47
C LEU A 210 2.08 -24.30 -2.21
N ARG A 211 3.18 -24.88 -1.74
CA ARG A 211 4.53 -24.67 -2.30
C ARG A 211 4.76 -25.40 -3.63
N LEU A 212 4.15 -26.57 -3.83
CA LEU A 212 4.35 -27.39 -5.03
C LEU A 212 3.42 -27.00 -6.17
N ASN A 213 2.19 -26.56 -5.86
CA ASN A 213 1.13 -26.28 -6.84
C ASN A 213 0.72 -24.80 -6.83
N THR A 214 1.66 -23.89 -6.54
CA THR A 214 1.37 -22.45 -6.37
C THR A 214 0.64 -21.87 -7.58
N TYR A 215 1.00 -22.26 -8.81
CA TYR A 215 0.36 -21.73 -10.02
C TYR A 215 -1.07 -22.25 -10.18
N GLU A 216 -1.27 -23.55 -9.99
CA GLU A 216 -2.58 -24.20 -10.06
C GLU A 216 -3.53 -23.64 -8.99
N ILE A 217 -3.03 -23.44 -7.76
CA ILE A 217 -3.83 -22.88 -6.66
C ILE A 217 -4.19 -21.42 -6.95
N LYS A 218 -3.27 -20.61 -7.50
CA LYS A 218 -3.60 -19.25 -7.97
C LYS A 218 -4.71 -19.29 -9.02
N ASP A 219 -4.69 -20.23 -9.96
CA ASP A 219 -5.75 -20.40 -10.96
C ASP A 219 -7.09 -20.83 -10.33
N MET A 220 -7.06 -21.70 -9.32
CA MET A 220 -8.25 -22.09 -8.55
C MET A 220 -8.86 -20.90 -7.81
N ILE A 221 -8.03 -20.10 -7.12
CA ILE A 221 -8.45 -18.87 -6.45
C ILE A 221 -9.10 -17.92 -7.47
N GLN A 222 -8.47 -17.67 -8.62
CA GLN A 222 -9.04 -16.79 -9.65
C GLN A 222 -10.37 -17.30 -10.18
N THR A 223 -10.47 -18.62 -10.38
CA THR A 223 -11.70 -19.26 -10.86
C THR A 223 -12.83 -19.18 -9.85
N GLN A 224 -12.54 -19.33 -8.56
CA GLN A 224 -13.56 -19.28 -7.52
C GLN A 224 -13.98 -17.82 -7.24
N THR A 225 -13.02 -16.96 -6.98
CA THR A 225 -13.25 -15.56 -6.57
C THR A 225 -13.73 -14.66 -7.69
N GLN A 226 -13.49 -15.03 -8.95
CA GLN A 226 -13.62 -14.15 -10.12
C GLN A 226 -12.74 -12.89 -10.03
N CYS A 227 -11.73 -12.89 -9.16
CA CYS A 227 -10.75 -11.82 -8.98
C CYS A 227 -9.38 -12.25 -9.53
N TRP A 228 -8.50 -11.29 -9.82
CA TRP A 228 -7.13 -11.62 -10.24
C TRP A 228 -6.25 -11.89 -9.03
N CYS A 229 -5.67 -13.08 -8.94
CA CYS A 229 -4.67 -13.41 -7.93
C CYS A 229 -3.29 -13.01 -8.43
N THR A 230 -2.88 -11.79 -8.06
CA THR A 230 -1.59 -11.23 -8.47
C THR A 230 -0.42 -11.86 -7.72
N GLY A 231 -0.60 -12.22 -6.44
CA GLY A 231 0.43 -12.84 -5.61
C GLY A 231 -0.11 -13.87 -4.63
N LEU A 232 0.65 -14.93 -4.43
CA LEU A 232 0.45 -15.94 -3.38
C LEU A 232 1.81 -16.10 -2.69
N ILE A 233 1.98 -15.45 -1.54
CA ILE A 233 3.23 -15.41 -0.77
C ILE A 233 3.09 -16.44 0.34
N ILE A 234 3.97 -17.43 0.37
CA ILE A 234 3.88 -18.58 1.26
C ILE A 234 5.00 -18.51 2.30
N ASP A 235 4.65 -18.15 3.52
CA ASP A 235 5.50 -18.18 4.72
C ASP A 235 4.95 -19.18 5.73
N THR A 236 4.81 -20.42 5.27
CA THR A 236 4.28 -21.56 6.04
C THR A 236 5.37 -22.55 6.40
N LYS A 237 5.10 -23.36 7.42
CA LYS A 237 6.01 -24.41 7.92
C LYS A 237 5.34 -25.79 7.84
N PRO A 238 6.12 -26.88 7.80
CA PRO A 238 5.60 -28.24 7.91
C PRO A 238 4.82 -28.47 9.21
N ASP A 239 3.87 -29.41 9.21
CA ASP A 239 3.06 -29.80 10.38
C ASP A 239 3.81 -30.76 11.34
N PHE A 240 5.07 -30.45 11.64
CA PHE A 240 5.87 -31.14 12.65
C PHE A 240 7.06 -30.28 13.08
N ASP A 241 7.54 -30.50 14.31
CA ASP A 241 8.72 -29.81 14.82
C ASP A 241 10.01 -30.40 14.21
N LEU A 242 10.71 -29.59 13.40
CA LEU A 242 11.98 -29.97 12.78
C LEU A 242 13.07 -30.30 13.80
N SER A 243 13.08 -29.63 14.96
CA SER A 243 14.08 -29.83 16.00
C SER A 243 13.86 -31.15 16.74
N GLU A 244 12.60 -31.53 16.99
CA GLU A 244 12.26 -32.86 17.50
C GLU A 244 12.55 -33.92 16.44
N ARG A 245 12.16 -33.66 15.18
CA ARG A 245 12.36 -34.60 14.07
C ARG A 245 13.84 -34.89 13.79
N ALA A 246 14.72 -33.91 13.99
CA ALA A 246 16.17 -34.04 13.85
C ALA A 246 16.82 -34.95 14.91
N GLN A 247 16.14 -35.23 16.03
CA GLN A 247 16.68 -36.04 17.14
C GLN A 247 16.37 -37.53 17.02
N VAL A 248 15.54 -37.94 16.06
CA VAL A 248 15.11 -39.33 15.88
C VAL A 248 16.29 -40.26 15.53
N GLY A 249 17.34 -39.73 14.89
CA GLY A 249 18.58 -40.45 14.58
C GLY A 249 18.46 -41.37 13.37
N ASP A 250 17.48 -41.13 12.50
CA ASP A 250 17.26 -41.85 11.24
C ASP A 250 17.76 -41.05 10.03
N PHE A 251 17.52 -41.57 8.81
CA PHE A 251 17.96 -40.93 7.58
C PHE A 251 17.41 -39.50 7.39
N ILE A 252 16.16 -39.26 7.80
CA ILE A 252 15.53 -37.93 7.72
C ILE A 252 16.17 -36.96 8.70
N SER A 253 16.55 -37.44 9.88
CA SER A 253 17.31 -36.66 10.86
C SER A 253 18.62 -36.15 10.26
N GLU A 254 19.31 -37.01 9.50
CA GLU A 254 20.55 -36.62 8.79
C GLU A 254 20.27 -35.57 7.70
N ILE A 255 19.17 -35.69 6.95
CA ILE A 255 18.77 -34.67 5.97
C ILE A 255 18.53 -33.32 6.65
N ILE A 256 17.80 -33.29 7.76
CA ILE A 256 17.55 -32.05 8.51
C ILE A 256 18.87 -31.44 8.98
N ASN A 257 19.74 -32.25 9.58
CA ASN A 257 21.04 -31.78 10.08
C ASN A 257 21.93 -31.23 8.95
N GLN A 258 21.96 -31.88 7.78
CA GLN A 258 22.69 -31.36 6.62
C GLN A 258 22.04 -30.09 6.06
N GLY A 259 20.72 -30.02 5.97
CA GLY A 259 19.99 -28.83 5.52
C GLY A 259 20.27 -27.63 6.42
N MET A 260 20.20 -27.81 7.74
CA MET A 260 20.53 -26.77 8.73
C MET A 260 21.99 -26.31 8.63
N ARG A 261 22.91 -27.22 8.30
CA ARG A 261 24.31 -26.87 8.04
C ARG A 261 24.44 -26.03 6.76
N ILE A 262 23.76 -26.43 5.68
CA ILE A 262 23.77 -25.71 4.40
C ILE A 262 23.18 -24.30 4.59
N SER A 263 22.05 -24.17 5.27
CA SER A 263 21.42 -22.87 5.55
C SER A 263 22.22 -21.97 6.51
N SER A 264 23.36 -22.44 7.05
CA SER A 264 24.27 -21.64 7.87
C SER A 264 25.51 -21.14 7.10
N LEU A 265 25.68 -21.58 5.85
CA LEU A 265 26.80 -21.21 5.00
C LEU A 265 26.78 -19.71 4.66
N ASN A 266 27.89 -19.22 4.14
CA ASN A 266 27.98 -17.86 3.63
C ASN A 266 27.37 -17.75 2.21
N ALA A 267 27.11 -16.52 1.75
CA ALA A 267 26.46 -16.26 0.47
C ALA A 267 27.17 -16.94 -0.72
N SER A 268 28.51 -16.87 -0.79
CA SER A 268 29.27 -17.47 -1.89
C SER A 268 29.10 -18.99 -1.96
N GLU A 269 29.15 -19.65 -0.80
CA GLU A 269 28.99 -21.11 -0.69
C GLU A 269 27.56 -21.54 -1.07
N LEU A 270 26.55 -20.79 -0.62
CA LEU A 270 25.15 -21.03 -0.98
C LEU A 270 24.91 -20.87 -2.49
N ILE A 271 25.42 -19.79 -3.09
CA ILE A 271 25.30 -19.54 -4.52
C ILE A 271 25.98 -20.65 -5.32
N ASP A 272 27.18 -21.08 -4.92
CA ASP A 272 27.87 -22.20 -5.59
C ASP A 272 27.08 -23.51 -5.50
N MET A 273 26.41 -23.77 -4.38
CA MET A 273 25.54 -24.93 -4.22
C MET A 273 24.27 -24.84 -5.07
N ILE A 274 23.57 -23.71 -5.03
CA ILE A 274 22.34 -23.44 -5.80
C ILE A 274 22.63 -23.50 -7.30
N CYS A 275 23.75 -22.89 -7.72
CA CYS A 275 24.12 -22.73 -9.12
C CYS A 275 25.01 -23.86 -9.66
N ASN A 276 25.07 -25.03 -9.02
CA ASN A 276 26.00 -26.10 -9.41
C ASN A 276 25.66 -26.79 -10.73
N THR A 277 24.45 -26.58 -11.28
CA THR A 277 24.02 -27.17 -12.54
C THR A 277 24.17 -26.19 -13.70
N HIS A 278 24.26 -26.72 -14.92
CA HIS A 278 24.32 -25.87 -16.11
C HIS A 278 23.10 -24.95 -16.25
N ALA A 279 21.89 -25.45 -15.94
CA ALA A 279 20.66 -24.65 -16.01
C ALA A 279 20.65 -23.52 -14.98
N SER A 280 21.01 -23.81 -13.72
CA SER A 280 21.07 -22.81 -12.64
C SER A 280 22.20 -21.79 -12.82
N SER A 281 23.28 -22.15 -13.54
CA SER A 281 24.40 -21.23 -13.76
C SER A 281 24.03 -19.97 -14.58
N TYR A 282 22.97 -20.03 -15.39
CA TYR A 282 22.50 -18.89 -16.20
C TYR A 282 21.76 -17.82 -15.39
N ILE A 283 21.33 -18.14 -14.18
CA ILE A 283 20.59 -17.23 -13.28
C ILE A 283 21.43 -16.87 -12.04
N ARG A 284 22.74 -17.13 -12.08
CA ARG A 284 23.65 -16.88 -10.95
C ARG A 284 23.62 -15.42 -10.49
N ASP A 285 23.59 -14.49 -11.44
CA ASP A 285 23.58 -13.04 -11.18
C ASP A 285 22.35 -12.63 -10.33
N GLU A 286 21.21 -13.33 -10.46
CA GLU A 286 20.02 -13.05 -9.63
C GLU A 286 20.30 -13.35 -8.15
N PHE A 287 20.96 -14.48 -7.86
CA PHE A 287 21.31 -14.87 -6.49
C PHE A 287 22.48 -14.04 -5.92
N GLU A 288 23.39 -13.56 -6.76
CA GLU A 288 24.49 -12.67 -6.33
C GLU A 288 23.99 -11.30 -5.88
N ASN A 289 22.80 -10.88 -6.30
CA ASN A 289 22.17 -9.64 -5.88
C ASN A 289 21.26 -9.80 -4.64
N MET A 290 20.99 -11.03 -4.19
CA MET A 290 20.18 -11.31 -3.00
C MET A 290 20.97 -11.08 -1.72
N ASP A 291 20.25 -10.78 -0.63
CA ASP A 291 20.88 -10.75 0.68
C ASP A 291 21.17 -12.18 1.19
N VAL A 292 22.11 -12.30 2.13
CA VAL A 292 22.51 -13.63 2.64
C VAL A 292 21.38 -14.33 3.40
N GLU A 293 20.47 -13.60 4.03
CA GLU A 293 19.34 -14.19 4.75
C GLU A 293 18.28 -14.74 3.78
N GLU A 294 18.03 -14.09 2.64
CA GLU A 294 17.21 -14.61 1.54
C GLU A 294 17.78 -15.93 1.01
N LEU A 295 19.09 -15.98 0.76
CA LEU A 295 19.76 -17.21 0.31
C LEU A 295 19.66 -18.33 1.35
N ARG A 296 19.79 -18.00 2.64
CA ARG A 296 19.62 -18.97 3.74
C ARG A 296 18.19 -19.48 3.83
N GLN A 297 17.21 -18.61 3.61
CA GLN A 297 15.81 -18.98 3.60
C GLN A 297 15.51 -19.94 2.45
N ILE A 298 16.06 -19.71 1.25
CA ILE A 298 15.92 -20.64 0.11
C ILE A 298 16.47 -22.03 0.46
N ALA A 299 17.66 -22.11 1.07
CA ALA A 299 18.25 -23.38 1.49
C ALA A 299 17.41 -24.09 2.56
N LYS A 300 16.84 -23.33 3.49
CA LYS A 300 15.95 -23.84 4.54
C LYS A 300 14.64 -24.37 3.95
N ASP A 301 13.99 -23.62 3.05
CA ASP A 301 12.77 -24.03 2.35
C ASP A 301 13.00 -25.32 1.55
N ALA A 302 14.15 -25.43 0.87
CA ALA A 302 14.50 -26.64 0.12
C ALA A 302 14.66 -27.86 1.04
N MET A 303 15.26 -27.71 2.22
CA MET A 303 15.33 -28.77 3.23
C MET A 303 13.92 -29.17 3.70
N GLU A 304 13.09 -28.19 4.08
CA GLU A 304 11.75 -28.43 4.60
C GLU A 304 10.90 -29.21 3.58
N LEU A 305 10.95 -28.83 2.31
CA LEU A 305 10.28 -29.54 1.21
C LEU A 305 10.75 -31.00 1.06
N VAL A 306 12.06 -31.26 1.15
CA VAL A 306 12.60 -32.63 1.05
C VAL A 306 12.13 -33.47 2.24
N VAL A 307 12.21 -32.92 3.45
CA VAL A 307 11.83 -33.61 4.68
C VAL A 307 10.34 -33.93 4.68
N GLU A 308 9.50 -32.96 4.35
CA GLU A 308 8.06 -33.12 4.33
C GLU A 308 7.62 -34.15 3.29
N ARG A 309 8.24 -34.15 2.10
CA ARG A 309 7.99 -35.18 1.08
C ARG A 309 8.38 -36.59 1.52
N MET A 310 9.40 -36.72 2.37
CA MET A 310 9.80 -38.03 2.90
C MET A 310 8.99 -38.47 4.11
N VAL A 311 8.46 -37.54 4.90
CA VAL A 311 7.60 -37.82 6.06
C VAL A 311 6.16 -38.12 5.63
N GLY A 312 5.63 -37.36 4.67
CA GLY A 312 4.27 -37.50 4.14
C GLY A 312 4.12 -38.56 3.05
N GLY A 313 5.00 -39.56 2.99
CA GLY A 313 5.03 -40.55 1.92
C GLY A 313 3.76 -41.41 1.84
N ASP A 314 2.95 -41.13 0.83
CA ASP A 314 2.24 -42.12 0.00
C ASP A 314 2.85 -42.13 -1.42
#